data_AF-A0A2P5NX36-F1
#
_entry.id   AF-A0A2P5NX36-F1
#
_cell.length_a   1.000
_cell.length_b   1.000
_cell.length_c   1.000
_cell.angle_alpha   90.00
_cell.angle_beta   90.00
_cell.angle_gamma   90.00
#
_symmetry.space_group_name_H-M   'P 1'
#
loop_
_entity.id
_entity.type
_entity.pdbx_description
1 polymer ?
#
loop_
_entity_poly.entity_id
_entity_poly.type
_entity_poly.pdbx_seq_one_letter_code
_entity_poly.pdbx_strand_id
1 'polypeptide(L)'
;MKKFINSVDTLLDESLLGFAKAHADIIQLNSQPRFVKRIKPTAPGKVALISGGGSGHEPLHTGFVGVGMLDAACPGQIFTSPTPDQMLAAAEAVENGGGVLFIVKNYAGDVMNFEMAAEMLDYPSATILVTDDVSLPKTHSIGRRGVAGTLIVEKIVGAAAEQGANLATCKALGDKVNLATASMGVALTSCTVPAIGKPTFEISDNEMEMGVGIHGERG
;
A
#
# COMPACT_ATOMS: atom_id res chain seq x y z
N MET A 1 -27.42 3.01 -6.96
CA MET A 1 -25.96 2.82 -6.86
C MET A 1 -25.58 1.58 -7.68
N LYS A 2 -24.68 1.70 -8.66
CA LYS A 2 -24.21 0.56 -9.48
C LYS A 2 -22.97 -0.06 -8.85
N LYS A 3 -23.14 -0.88 -7.80
CA LYS A 3 -22.04 -1.53 -7.07
C LYS A 3 -22.43 -2.97 -6.75
N PHE A 4 -21.50 -3.91 -6.92
CA PHE A 4 -21.67 -5.31 -6.50
C PHE A 4 -21.18 -5.46 -5.06
N ILE A 5 -22.06 -5.19 -4.10
CA ILE A 5 -21.77 -5.27 -2.66
C ILE A 5 -23.00 -5.80 -1.93
N ASN A 6 -22.81 -6.52 -0.82
CA ASN A 6 -23.91 -6.89 0.07
C ASN A 6 -24.23 -5.76 1.04
N SER A 7 -23.23 -5.29 1.78
CA SER A 7 -23.33 -4.12 2.66
C SER A 7 -22.04 -3.31 2.64
N VAL A 8 -22.11 -2.03 3.05
CA VAL A 8 -20.92 -1.18 3.18
C VAL A 8 -20.01 -1.69 4.29
N ASP A 9 -20.59 -2.15 5.41
CA ASP A 9 -19.85 -2.56 6.60
C ASP A 9 -19.08 -3.87 6.39
N THR A 10 -19.63 -4.79 5.59
CA THR A 10 -19.02 -6.10 5.30
C THR A 10 -18.14 -6.11 4.06
N LEU A 11 -18.17 -5.05 3.24
CA LEU A 11 -17.51 -5.00 1.94
C LEU A 11 -16.05 -5.43 1.98
N LEU A 12 -15.28 -4.85 2.90
CA LEU A 12 -13.85 -5.11 2.99
C LEU A 12 -13.58 -6.58 3.37
N ASP A 13 -14.32 -7.10 4.35
CA ASP A 13 -14.14 -8.47 4.82
C ASP A 13 -14.56 -9.49 3.77
N GLU A 14 -15.70 -9.28 3.10
CA GLU A 14 -16.16 -10.15 2.02
C GLU A 14 -15.17 -10.16 0.86
N SER A 15 -14.63 -8.99 0.49
CA SER A 15 -13.61 -8.87 -0.57
C SER A 15 -12.33 -9.64 -0.23
N LEU A 16 -11.80 -9.45 0.98
CA LEU A 16 -10.57 -10.11 1.41
C LEU A 16 -10.73 -11.61 1.62
N LEU A 17 -11.88 -12.07 2.14
CA LEU A 17 -12.20 -13.49 2.24
C LEU A 17 -12.29 -14.14 0.86
N GLY A 18 -12.91 -13.46 -0.10
CA GLY A 18 -12.96 -13.89 -1.50
C GLY A 18 -11.57 -13.98 -2.12
N PHE A 19 -10.76 -12.94 -1.96
CA PHE A 19 -9.38 -12.90 -2.44
C PHE A 19 -8.52 -14.01 -1.82
N ALA A 20 -8.60 -14.21 -0.51
CA ALA A 20 -7.85 -15.26 0.18
C ALA A 20 -8.27 -16.67 -0.21
N LYS A 21 -9.56 -16.89 -0.47
CA LYS A 21 -10.04 -18.17 -1.00
C LYS A 21 -9.58 -18.42 -2.44
N ALA A 22 -9.55 -17.38 -3.27
CA ALA A 22 -9.13 -17.48 -4.67
C ALA A 22 -7.62 -17.73 -4.82
N HIS A 23 -6.81 -17.25 -3.87
CA HIS A 23 -5.34 -17.30 -3.90
C HIS A 23 -4.75 -18.01 -2.69
N ALA A 24 -5.44 -19.04 -2.17
CA ALA A 24 -5.02 -19.81 -1.00
C ALA A 24 -3.68 -20.57 -1.20
N ASP A 25 -3.23 -20.69 -2.45
CA ASP A 25 -1.94 -21.24 -2.87
C ASP A 25 -0.79 -20.22 -2.79
N ILE A 26 -1.08 -18.93 -2.57
CA ILE A 26 -0.08 -17.85 -2.55
C ILE A 26 -0.12 -17.09 -1.23
N ILE A 27 -1.31 -16.78 -0.72
CA ILE A 27 -1.50 -15.89 0.42
C ILE A 27 -2.39 -16.47 1.51
N GLN A 28 -2.25 -15.93 2.71
CA GLN A 28 -3.09 -16.18 3.87
C GLN A 28 -3.59 -14.84 4.43
N LEU A 29 -4.88 -14.78 4.73
CA LEU A 29 -5.50 -13.67 5.43
C LEU A 29 -5.46 -13.92 6.95
N ASN A 30 -4.99 -12.95 7.71
CA ASN A 30 -5.29 -12.84 9.14
C ASN A 30 -6.48 -11.88 9.30
N SER A 31 -7.53 -12.30 10.00
CA SER A 31 -8.77 -11.51 10.10
C SER A 31 -8.72 -10.45 11.21
N GLN A 32 -7.91 -10.66 12.26
CA GLN A 32 -7.78 -9.76 13.42
C GLN A 32 -6.40 -9.91 14.08
N PRO A 33 -5.54 -8.85 14.08
CA PRO A 33 -5.62 -7.64 13.26
C PRO A 33 -5.58 -7.96 11.75
N ARG A 34 -6.27 -7.18 10.92
CA ARG A 34 -6.43 -7.53 9.50
C ARG A 34 -5.15 -7.29 8.69
N PHE A 35 -4.58 -8.34 8.09
CA PHE A 35 -3.49 -8.25 7.12
C PHE A 35 -3.45 -9.48 6.21
N VAL A 36 -2.81 -9.35 5.05
CA VAL A 36 -2.53 -10.46 4.13
C VAL A 36 -1.04 -10.73 4.12
N LYS A 37 -0.63 -12.00 4.23
CA LYS A 37 0.77 -12.41 4.10
C LYS A 37 0.93 -13.52 3.07
N ARG A 38 2.14 -13.69 2.54
CA ARG A 38 2.45 -14.84 1.68
C ARG A 38 2.51 -16.13 2.50
N ILE A 39 2.18 -17.28 1.89
CA ILE A 39 2.28 -18.59 2.56
C ILE A 39 3.68 -19.20 2.46
N LYS A 40 4.44 -18.83 1.41
CA LYS A 40 5.76 -19.39 1.18
C LYS A 40 6.78 -18.76 2.16
N PRO A 41 7.49 -19.56 2.97
CA PRO A 41 8.45 -19.02 3.94
C PRO A 41 9.60 -18.27 3.24
N THR A 42 10.14 -17.26 3.92
CA THR A 42 11.35 -16.53 3.52
C THR A 42 12.61 -17.31 3.91
N ALA A 43 13.73 -17.04 3.23
CA ALA A 43 15.03 -17.46 3.73
C ALA A 43 15.34 -16.71 5.05
N PRO A 44 15.98 -17.35 6.05
CA PRO A 44 16.43 -16.65 7.25
C PRO A 44 17.30 -15.44 6.91
N GLY A 45 17.07 -14.32 7.59
CA GLY A 45 17.77 -13.05 7.36
C GLY A 45 17.30 -12.25 6.15
N LYS A 46 16.33 -12.74 5.37
CA LYS A 46 15.70 -11.93 4.30
C LYS A 46 14.95 -10.76 4.93
N VAL A 47 15.16 -9.54 4.42
CA VAL A 47 14.39 -8.36 4.80
C VAL A 47 12.91 -8.59 4.49
N ALA A 48 12.05 -8.36 5.47
CA ALA A 48 10.61 -8.45 5.30
C ALA A 48 10.05 -7.14 4.71
N LEU A 49 9.34 -7.22 3.60
CA LEU A 49 8.73 -6.07 2.95
C LEU A 49 7.24 -5.98 3.29
N ILE A 50 6.83 -4.84 3.82
CA ILE A 50 5.45 -4.59 4.23
C ILE A 50 4.98 -3.28 3.63
N SER A 51 3.78 -3.30 3.06
CA SER A 51 3.10 -2.12 2.52
C SER A 51 1.65 -2.09 2.98
N GLY A 52 0.93 -1.02 2.66
CA GLY A 52 -0.45 -0.87 3.08
C GLY A 52 -1.04 0.49 2.77
N GLY A 53 -2.25 0.68 3.28
CA GLY A 53 -3.04 1.88 3.05
C GLY A 53 -4.53 1.54 2.97
N GLY A 54 -5.34 2.56 2.69
CA GLY A 54 -6.77 2.36 2.48
C GLY A 54 -7.07 1.44 1.31
N SER A 55 -8.08 0.59 1.47
CA SER A 55 -8.63 -0.25 0.40
C SER A 55 -9.34 0.58 -0.68
N GLY A 56 -9.68 -0.07 -1.80
CA GLY A 56 -10.25 0.59 -2.98
C GLY A 56 -9.24 0.87 -4.10
N HIS A 57 -8.00 0.39 -3.93
CA HIS A 57 -6.92 0.49 -4.92
C HIS A 57 -6.49 -0.89 -5.45
N GLU A 58 -7.34 -1.91 -5.28
CA GLU A 58 -7.01 -3.28 -5.68
C GLU A 58 -6.57 -3.31 -7.17
N PRO A 59 -5.45 -3.99 -7.52
CA PRO A 59 -4.73 -4.98 -6.72
C PRO A 59 -3.71 -4.43 -5.69
N LEU A 60 -3.49 -3.11 -5.63
CA LEU A 60 -2.59 -2.51 -4.66
C LEU A 60 -3.24 -2.52 -3.26
N HIS A 61 -2.67 -3.12 -2.22
CA HIS A 61 -1.36 -3.80 -2.11
C HIS A 61 -1.45 -5.32 -2.00
N THR A 62 -2.60 -5.86 -1.61
CA THR A 62 -2.77 -7.29 -1.28
C THR A 62 -2.51 -8.22 -2.46
N GLY A 63 -2.75 -7.75 -3.69
CA GLY A 63 -2.42 -8.46 -4.93
C GLY A 63 -0.92 -8.56 -5.23
N PHE A 64 -0.08 -7.83 -4.49
CA PHE A 64 1.39 -7.83 -4.65
C PHE A 64 2.11 -8.57 -3.52
N VAL A 65 1.37 -9.29 -2.68
CA VAL A 65 1.94 -10.18 -1.67
C VAL A 65 2.36 -11.50 -2.32
N GLY A 66 3.65 -11.81 -2.25
CA GLY A 66 4.22 -13.00 -2.88
C GLY A 66 5.74 -12.95 -3.04
N VAL A 67 6.30 -14.04 -3.60
CA VAL A 67 7.75 -14.19 -3.81
C VAL A 67 8.25 -13.11 -4.78
N GLY A 68 9.26 -12.35 -4.37
CA GLY A 68 9.85 -11.30 -5.19
C GLY A 68 9.11 -9.96 -5.19
N MET A 69 8.14 -9.78 -4.28
CA MET A 69 7.44 -8.53 -4.00
C MET A 69 7.25 -8.38 -2.47
N LEU A 70 6.02 -8.15 -1.99
CA LEU A 70 5.71 -7.94 -0.58
C LEU A 70 5.61 -9.27 0.18
N ASP A 71 6.03 -9.26 1.44
CA ASP A 71 5.83 -10.38 2.36
C ASP A 71 4.48 -10.28 3.09
N ALA A 72 4.03 -9.05 3.37
CA ALA A 72 2.70 -8.75 3.86
C ALA A 72 2.15 -7.41 3.34
N ALA A 73 0.82 -7.27 3.36
CA ALA A 73 0.11 -6.05 3.09
C ALA A 73 -0.97 -5.80 4.15
N CYS A 74 -1.11 -4.54 4.59
CA CYS A 74 -2.07 -4.10 5.60
C CYS A 74 -3.20 -3.28 4.95
N PRO A 75 -4.34 -3.89 4.59
CA PRO A 75 -5.50 -3.16 4.07
C PRO A 75 -6.26 -2.47 5.20
N GLY A 76 -6.36 -1.15 5.12
CA GLY A 76 -7.27 -0.34 5.93
C GLY A 76 -8.68 -0.30 5.34
N GLN A 77 -9.56 0.52 5.93
CA GLN A 77 -10.90 0.76 5.36
C GLN A 77 -10.80 1.47 4.00
N ILE A 78 -11.89 1.53 3.24
CA ILE A 78 -11.89 2.20 1.93
C ILE A 78 -11.35 3.64 2.08
N PHE A 79 -10.24 3.91 1.39
CA PHE A 79 -9.51 5.19 1.41
C PHE A 79 -9.06 5.67 2.80
N THR A 80 -8.92 4.77 3.77
CA THR A 80 -8.45 5.09 5.14
C THR A 80 -7.26 4.21 5.51
N SER A 81 -6.17 4.83 5.95
CA SER A 81 -4.94 4.15 6.39
C SER A 81 -5.23 3.04 7.44
N PRO A 82 -4.52 1.89 7.38
CA PRO A 82 -4.57 0.88 8.44
C PRO A 82 -4.02 1.44 9.77
N THR A 83 -4.39 0.81 10.88
CA THR A 83 -3.93 1.21 12.21
C THR A 83 -2.55 0.61 12.53
N PRO A 84 -1.73 1.26 13.38
CA PRO A 84 -0.37 0.78 13.70
C PRO A 84 -0.30 -0.67 14.18
N ASP A 85 -1.28 -1.13 14.97
CA ASP A 85 -1.39 -2.51 15.46
C ASP A 85 -1.52 -3.54 14.33
N GLN A 86 -2.13 -3.17 13.19
CA GLN A 86 -2.17 -4.05 12.02
C GLN A 86 -0.78 -4.26 11.43
N MET A 87 0.02 -3.19 11.30
CA MET A 87 1.39 -3.27 10.79
C MET A 87 2.29 -4.04 11.75
N LEU A 88 2.14 -3.86 13.07
CA LEU A 88 2.89 -4.62 14.07
C LEU A 88 2.60 -6.12 13.98
N ALA A 89 1.32 -6.51 13.90
CA ALA A 89 0.94 -7.91 13.76
C ALA A 89 1.41 -8.51 12.43
N ALA A 90 1.37 -7.75 11.34
CA ALA A 90 1.92 -8.18 10.06
C ALA A 90 3.44 -8.38 10.15
N ALA A 91 4.15 -7.44 10.76
CA ALA A 91 5.59 -7.48 10.94
C ALA A 91 6.04 -8.67 11.78
N GLU A 92 5.41 -8.90 12.94
CA GLU A 92 5.63 -10.10 13.76
C GLU A 92 5.42 -11.40 12.97
N ALA A 93 4.44 -11.41 12.06
CA ALA A 93 4.12 -12.60 11.28
C ALA A 93 5.07 -12.91 10.12
N VAL A 94 5.90 -11.95 9.66
CA VAL A 94 6.76 -12.12 8.48
C VAL A 94 8.24 -11.78 8.69
N GLU A 95 8.61 -11.09 9.76
CA GLU A 95 10.01 -10.84 10.11
C GLU A 95 10.72 -12.18 10.38
N ASN A 96 11.94 -12.32 9.86
CA ASN A 96 12.71 -13.57 9.93
C ASN A 96 14.21 -13.32 10.13
N GLY A 97 14.57 -12.37 10.99
CA GLY A 97 15.93 -11.95 11.32
C GLY A 97 16.60 -10.97 10.34
N GLY A 98 15.86 -10.42 9.38
CA GLY A 98 16.37 -9.47 8.37
C GLY A 98 15.99 -8.00 8.63
N GLY A 99 15.12 -7.76 9.61
CA GLY A 99 14.46 -6.47 9.81
C GLY A 99 13.29 -6.25 8.85
N VAL A 100 12.61 -5.11 9.03
CA VAL A 100 11.40 -4.74 8.27
C VAL A 100 11.63 -3.50 7.43
N LEU A 101 11.21 -3.56 6.17
CA LEU A 101 11.18 -2.42 5.26
C LEU A 101 9.73 -2.07 4.94
N PHE A 102 9.28 -0.93 5.47
CA PHE A 102 7.99 -0.36 5.11
C PHE A 102 8.08 0.40 3.79
N ILE A 103 7.14 0.14 2.88
CA ILE A 103 6.95 0.91 1.66
C ILE A 103 5.65 1.69 1.82
N VAL A 104 5.75 3.02 1.93
CA VAL A 104 4.65 3.87 2.38
C VAL A 104 4.34 4.89 1.31
N LYS A 105 3.07 4.99 0.91
CA LYS A 105 2.60 6.04 0.01
C LYS A 105 2.51 7.35 0.77
N ASN A 106 2.93 8.47 0.18
CA ASN A 106 2.92 9.74 0.87
C ASN A 106 1.51 10.36 1.00
N TYR A 107 0.77 9.86 1.99
CA TYR A 107 -0.50 10.38 2.50
C TYR A 107 -0.39 10.55 4.01
N ALA A 108 -0.91 11.64 4.56
CA ALA A 108 -0.71 11.99 5.97
C ALA A 108 -1.07 10.85 6.95
N GLY A 109 -2.20 10.17 6.73
CA GLY A 109 -2.62 9.04 7.56
C GLY A 109 -1.76 7.78 7.37
N ASP A 110 -1.27 7.52 6.16
CA ASP A 110 -0.35 6.41 5.88
C ASP A 110 1.00 6.69 6.58
N VAL A 111 1.56 7.89 6.40
CA VAL A 111 2.82 8.31 7.01
C VAL A 111 2.77 8.21 8.53
N MET A 112 1.78 8.85 9.15
CA MET A 112 1.65 8.87 10.61
C MET A 112 1.54 7.44 11.20
N ASN A 113 0.66 6.60 10.64
CA ASN A 113 0.43 5.27 11.20
C ASN A 113 1.62 4.32 11.00
N PHE A 114 2.29 4.39 9.85
CA PHE A 114 3.48 3.57 9.60
C PHE A 114 4.70 4.06 10.38
N GLU A 115 4.87 5.37 10.60
CA GLU A 115 5.89 5.91 11.49
C GLU A 115 5.70 5.43 12.93
N MET A 116 4.46 5.53 13.46
CA MET A 116 4.13 5.00 14.78
C MET A 116 4.42 3.50 14.89
N ALA A 117 4.04 2.71 13.87
CA ALA A 117 4.35 1.28 13.86
C ALA A 117 5.86 1.02 13.86
N ALA A 118 6.63 1.76 13.06
CA ALA A 118 8.08 1.62 12.99
C ALA A 118 8.79 1.93 14.31
N GLU A 119 8.31 2.92 15.07
CA GLU A 119 8.83 3.27 16.41
C GLU A 119 8.52 2.20 17.47
N MET A 120 7.49 1.40 17.26
CA MET A 120 7.04 0.35 18.19
C MET A 120 7.68 -1.02 17.93
N LEU A 121 8.52 -1.17 16.89
CA LEU A 121 9.19 -2.42 16.57
C LEU A 121 10.44 -2.66 17.43
N ASP A 122 10.62 -3.89 17.89
CA ASP A 122 11.80 -4.32 18.65
C ASP A 122 12.99 -4.76 17.78
N TYR A 123 12.88 -4.64 16.46
CA TYR A 123 13.91 -5.00 15.49
C TYR A 123 14.14 -3.88 14.46
N PRO A 124 15.29 -3.90 13.76
CA PRO A 124 15.62 -2.86 12.80
C PRO A 124 14.53 -2.66 11.74
N SER A 125 14.12 -1.42 11.56
CA SER A 125 13.14 -1.03 10.56
C SER A 125 13.63 0.16 9.72
N ALA A 126 13.10 0.29 8.51
CA ALA A 126 13.30 1.46 7.66
C ALA A 126 12.06 1.70 6.79
N THR A 127 11.92 2.93 6.29
CA THR A 127 10.76 3.35 5.49
C THR A 127 11.18 3.97 4.16
N ILE A 128 10.64 3.45 3.05
CA ILE A 128 10.67 4.13 1.74
C ILE A 128 9.37 4.90 1.59
N LEU A 129 9.46 6.24 1.53
CA LEU A 129 8.32 7.12 1.31
C LEU A 129 8.16 7.40 -0.20
N VAL A 130 7.13 6.84 -0.80
CA VAL A 130 6.86 6.96 -2.25
C VAL A 130 6.15 8.27 -2.54
N THR A 131 6.71 9.04 -3.48
CA THR A 131 6.37 10.45 -3.78
C THR A 131 6.39 10.74 -5.29
N ASP A 132 5.91 9.78 -6.08
CA ASP A 132 6.02 9.76 -7.54
C ASP A 132 5.03 10.67 -8.28
N ASP A 133 3.96 11.15 -7.63
CA ASP A 133 2.96 11.99 -8.31
C ASP A 133 3.50 13.39 -8.63
N VAL A 134 3.74 13.65 -9.92
CA VAL A 134 4.35 14.89 -10.39
C VAL A 134 3.34 15.99 -10.69
N SER A 135 2.03 15.76 -10.52
CA SER A 135 1.04 16.83 -10.64
C SER A 135 1.20 17.89 -9.55
N LEU A 136 1.67 17.47 -8.37
CA LEU A 136 2.02 18.39 -7.29
C LEU A 136 3.49 18.83 -7.39
N PRO A 137 3.80 20.11 -7.12
CA PRO A 137 5.17 20.55 -7.00
C PRO A 137 5.84 19.93 -5.77
N LYS A 138 7.16 19.74 -5.81
CA LYS A 138 7.92 19.23 -4.65
C LYS A 138 7.81 20.13 -3.40
N THR A 139 7.50 21.40 -3.60
CA THR A 139 7.32 22.41 -2.54
C THR A 139 5.92 22.42 -1.94
N HIS A 140 5.03 21.52 -2.35
CA HIS A 140 3.72 21.36 -1.73
C HIS A 140 3.89 21.02 -0.23
N SER A 141 3.00 21.50 0.64
CA SER A 141 3.18 21.45 2.11
C SER A 141 3.38 20.05 2.67
N ILE A 142 2.75 19.05 2.05
CA ILE A 142 2.86 17.62 2.40
C ILE A 142 3.74 16.84 1.40
N GLY A 143 4.42 17.53 0.48
CA GLY A 143 5.14 16.93 -0.64
C GLY A 143 4.21 16.35 -1.72
N ARG A 144 4.79 15.51 -2.59
CA ARG A 144 4.09 14.81 -3.67
C ARG A 144 3.41 13.55 -3.16
N ARG A 145 2.23 13.21 -3.68
CA ARG A 145 1.53 11.96 -3.33
C ARG A 145 2.30 10.74 -3.83
N GLY A 146 2.10 9.60 -3.16
CA GLY A 146 2.55 8.29 -3.64
C GLY A 146 1.43 7.56 -4.36
N VAL A 147 1.58 7.26 -5.65
CA VAL A 147 0.53 6.68 -6.49
C VAL A 147 1.04 5.41 -7.18
N ALA A 148 0.71 5.18 -8.45
CA ALA A 148 1.00 3.95 -9.19
C ALA A 148 2.48 3.53 -9.21
N GLY A 149 3.43 4.48 -9.11
CA GLY A 149 4.86 4.21 -9.04
C GLY A 149 5.26 3.38 -7.82
N THR A 150 4.39 3.31 -6.80
CA THR A 150 4.58 2.43 -5.63
C THR A 150 4.79 0.97 -6.04
N LEU A 151 4.03 0.47 -7.04
CA LEU A 151 4.20 -0.88 -7.58
C LEU A 151 5.63 -1.14 -8.08
N ILE A 152 6.24 -0.14 -8.72
CA ILE A 152 7.59 -0.25 -9.27
C ILE A 152 8.62 -0.38 -8.13
N VAL A 153 8.44 0.40 -7.06
CA VAL A 153 9.27 0.31 -5.85
C VAL A 153 9.12 -1.07 -5.22
N GLU A 154 7.90 -1.54 -4.99
CA GLU A 154 7.62 -2.85 -4.39
C GLU A 154 8.24 -4.00 -5.20
N LYS A 155 8.10 -3.97 -6.53
CA LYS A 155 8.64 -5.01 -7.41
C LYS A 155 10.16 -5.08 -7.40
N ILE A 156 10.82 -3.92 -7.47
CA ILE A 156 12.29 -3.86 -7.58
C ILE A 156 12.92 -4.18 -6.23
N VAL A 157 12.43 -3.59 -5.15
CA VAL A 157 12.97 -3.83 -3.80
C VAL A 157 12.68 -5.25 -3.35
N GLY A 158 11.49 -5.80 -3.65
CA GLY A 158 11.17 -7.19 -3.34
C GLY A 158 12.08 -8.18 -4.04
N ALA A 159 12.45 -7.92 -5.30
CA ALA A 159 13.42 -8.74 -6.01
C ALA A 159 14.82 -8.70 -5.37
N ALA A 160 15.26 -7.52 -4.91
CA ALA A 160 16.55 -7.39 -4.22
C ALA A 160 16.54 -8.09 -2.86
N ALA A 161 15.46 -7.99 -2.11
CA ALA A 161 15.29 -8.68 -0.83
C ALA A 161 15.34 -10.20 -0.99
N GLU A 162 14.68 -10.76 -2.01
CA GLU A 162 14.79 -12.20 -2.33
C GLU A 162 16.21 -12.65 -2.70
N GLN A 163 17.04 -11.74 -3.23
CA GLN A 163 18.45 -12.01 -3.52
C GLN A 163 19.36 -11.86 -2.28
N GLY A 164 18.78 -11.62 -1.10
CA GLY A 164 19.51 -11.52 0.17
C GLY A 164 20.12 -10.14 0.42
N ALA A 165 19.67 -9.09 -0.28
CA ALA A 165 20.08 -7.73 0.04
C ALA A 165 19.62 -7.35 1.46
N ASN A 166 20.52 -6.75 2.24
CA ASN A 166 20.22 -6.32 3.61
C ASN A 166 19.30 -5.08 3.64
N LEU A 167 18.78 -4.74 4.83
CA LEU A 167 17.80 -3.66 5.03
C LEU A 167 18.30 -2.31 4.48
N ALA A 168 19.54 -1.94 4.77
CA ALA A 168 20.13 -0.68 4.30
C ALA A 168 20.22 -0.62 2.76
N THR A 169 20.58 -1.74 2.13
CA THR A 169 20.68 -1.86 0.67
C THR A 169 19.29 -1.78 0.01
N CYS A 170 18.30 -2.48 0.58
CA CYS A 170 16.93 -2.44 0.11
C CYS A 170 16.34 -1.03 0.22
N LYS A 171 16.56 -0.36 1.36
CA LYS A 171 16.17 1.04 1.59
C LYS A 171 16.79 1.99 0.56
N ALA A 172 18.12 1.95 0.39
CA ALA A 172 18.82 2.81 -0.55
C ALA A 172 18.39 2.57 -2.01
N LEU A 173 18.14 1.30 -2.38
CA LEU A 173 17.62 0.96 -3.70
C LEU A 173 16.21 1.52 -3.90
N GLY A 174 15.32 1.35 -2.92
CA GLY A 174 13.96 1.86 -2.97
C GLY A 174 13.89 3.38 -3.09
N ASP A 175 14.72 4.10 -2.34
CA ASP A 175 14.83 5.56 -2.46
C ASP A 175 15.27 5.98 -3.87
N LYS A 176 16.27 5.28 -4.43
CA LYS A 176 16.76 5.55 -5.78
C LYS A 176 15.67 5.27 -6.83
N VAL A 177 14.92 4.18 -6.69
CA VAL A 177 13.81 3.85 -7.59
C VAL A 177 12.72 4.90 -7.49
N ASN A 178 12.33 5.29 -6.27
CA ASN A 178 11.33 6.34 -6.05
C ASN A 178 11.75 7.66 -6.71
N LEU A 179 13.01 8.10 -6.53
CA LEU A 179 13.53 9.32 -7.16
C LEU A 179 13.54 9.25 -8.70
N ALA A 180 13.65 8.05 -9.27
CA ALA A 180 13.64 7.81 -10.72
C ALA A 180 12.22 7.54 -11.28
N THR A 181 11.19 7.53 -10.42
CA THR A 181 9.81 7.23 -10.82
C THR A 181 8.97 8.51 -10.80
N ALA A 182 8.16 8.69 -11.83
CA ALA A 182 7.27 9.83 -11.99
C ALA A 182 5.94 9.36 -12.58
N SER A 183 4.83 9.80 -12.00
CA SER A 183 3.47 9.46 -12.39
C SER A 183 2.61 10.72 -12.47
N MET A 184 1.63 10.75 -13.37
CA MET A 184 0.60 11.78 -13.39
C MET A 184 -0.73 11.15 -13.82
N GLY A 185 -1.78 11.37 -13.03
CA GLY A 185 -3.13 10.87 -13.30
C GLY A 185 -4.02 11.88 -14.04
N VAL A 186 -5.07 11.37 -14.67
CA VAL A 186 -6.21 12.16 -15.18
C VAL A 186 -7.50 11.39 -14.94
N ALA A 187 -8.59 12.09 -14.60
CA ALA A 187 -9.92 11.49 -14.49
C ALA A 187 -10.91 12.16 -15.44
N LEU A 188 -11.73 11.33 -16.10
CA LEU A 188 -12.89 11.76 -16.89
C LEU A 188 -14.18 11.75 -16.05
N THR A 189 -14.18 10.97 -14.96
CA THR A 189 -15.29 10.89 -14.00
C THR A 189 -14.72 10.68 -12.60
N SER A 190 -15.42 11.17 -11.57
CA SER A 190 -15.05 10.95 -10.18
C SER A 190 -15.41 9.52 -9.70
N CYS A 191 -14.68 9.02 -8.69
CA CYS A 191 -14.99 7.77 -8.03
C CYS A 191 -16.12 7.94 -6.99
N THR A 192 -16.81 6.85 -6.67
CA THR A 192 -17.84 6.84 -5.61
C THR A 192 -17.41 5.87 -4.52
N VAL A 193 -17.17 6.40 -3.32
CA VAL A 193 -16.93 5.64 -2.10
C VAL A 193 -18.26 5.02 -1.65
N PRO A 194 -18.36 3.69 -1.46
CA PRO A 194 -19.62 3.04 -1.09
C PRO A 194 -20.31 3.62 0.14
N ALA A 195 -19.55 3.98 1.17
CA ALA A 195 -20.07 4.61 2.40
C ALA A 195 -20.65 6.01 2.18
N ILE A 196 -20.13 6.77 1.22
CA ILE A 196 -20.59 8.13 0.90
C ILE A 196 -21.77 8.07 -0.08
N GLY A 197 -21.78 7.09 -0.99
CA GLY A 197 -22.87 6.81 -1.91
C GLY A 197 -23.06 7.80 -3.07
N LYS A 198 -22.22 8.84 -3.15
CA LYS A 198 -22.16 9.81 -4.25
C LYS A 198 -20.70 10.02 -4.72
N PRO A 199 -20.48 10.57 -5.94
CA PRO A 199 -19.14 10.93 -6.40
C PRO A 199 -18.40 11.85 -5.42
N THR A 200 -17.08 11.72 -5.34
CA THR A 200 -16.26 12.55 -4.42
C THR A 200 -16.14 14.00 -4.91
N PHE A 201 -16.29 14.23 -6.21
CA PHE A 201 -16.38 15.54 -6.85
C PHE A 201 -17.14 15.42 -8.19
N GLU A 202 -17.49 16.55 -8.80
CA GLU A 202 -18.18 16.59 -10.10
C GLU A 202 -17.22 17.01 -11.21
N ILE A 203 -17.38 16.40 -12.40
CA ILE A 203 -16.68 16.75 -13.64
C ILE A 203 -17.76 16.85 -14.71
N SER A 204 -17.77 17.94 -15.49
CA SER A 204 -18.72 18.12 -16.59
C SER A 204 -18.44 17.15 -17.74
N ASP A 205 -19.44 16.87 -18.58
CA ASP A 205 -19.35 15.88 -19.68
C ASP A 205 -18.20 16.11 -20.68
N ASN A 206 -17.69 17.35 -20.78
CA ASN A 206 -16.61 17.74 -21.70
C ASN A 206 -15.33 18.20 -20.98
N GLU A 207 -15.20 17.93 -19.69
CA GLU A 207 -14.05 18.31 -18.86
C GLU A 207 -13.27 17.08 -18.38
N MET A 208 -12.04 17.29 -17.92
CA MET A 208 -11.23 16.28 -17.26
C MET A 208 -10.47 16.91 -16.09
N GLU A 209 -10.26 16.13 -15.03
CA GLU A 209 -9.44 16.53 -13.89
C GLU A 209 -8.01 16.03 -14.10
N MET A 210 -7.11 16.94 -14.47
CA MET A 210 -5.69 16.67 -14.60
C MET A 210 -5.03 16.66 -13.24
N GLY A 211 -4.21 15.65 -12.94
CA GLY A 211 -3.48 15.57 -11.68
C GLY A 211 -4.29 15.05 -10.50
N VAL A 212 -5.44 14.41 -10.74
CA VAL A 212 -6.28 13.80 -9.70
C VAL A 212 -5.50 12.79 -8.84
N GLY A 213 -5.76 12.79 -7.54
CA GLY A 213 -5.23 11.80 -6.60
C GLY A 213 -6.05 10.49 -6.61
N ILE A 214 -5.47 9.41 -6.06
CA ILE A 214 -6.10 8.08 -6.10
C ILE A 214 -7.33 7.96 -5.18
N HIS A 215 -7.52 8.85 -4.20
CA HIS A 215 -8.72 8.90 -3.37
C HIS A 215 -9.76 9.91 -3.89
N GLY A 216 -9.55 10.45 -5.10
CA GLY A 216 -10.37 11.50 -5.67
C GLY A 216 -10.05 12.90 -5.14
N GLU A 217 -8.83 13.10 -4.61
CA GLU A 217 -8.33 14.45 -4.35
C GLU A 217 -8.19 15.21 -5.67
N ARG A 218 -8.52 16.51 -5.64
CA ARG A 218 -8.41 17.38 -6.80
C ARG A 218 -6.95 17.51 -7.26
N GLY A 219 -6.80 17.78 -8.55
CA GLY A 219 -5.50 17.99 -9.19
C GLY A 219 -5.03 19.44 -9.19
#